data_AF-A0A428WJ97-F1
#
_entry.id   AF-A0A428WJ97-F1
#
_cell.length_a   1.000
_cell.length_b   1.000
_cell.length_c   1.000
_cell.angle_alpha   90.00
_cell.angle_beta   90.00
_cell.angle_gamma   90.00
#
_symmetry.space_group_name_H-M   'P 1'
#
loop_
_entity.id
_entity.type
_entity.pdbx_description
1 polymer ?
#
loop_
_entity_poly.entity_id
_entity_poly.type
_entity_poly.pdbx_seq_one_letter_code
_entity_poly.pdbx_strand_id
1 'polypeptide(L)'
;MTYSRPLSPAQLIACLDDLLTGRGDDAGDDLPGAELVVFDEDREVFRAALARHVRLDDEDPDVIWIRPIVTAAGAGSGLPVFDLAIVRRRALHVATARRVGRRVGLHLVTGQRAYVQPARGPRLAVLQDFDTWMTTLTAAQRAEIDALDQD
;
A
#
# COMPACT_ATOMS: atom_id res chain seq x y z
N MET A 1 25.14 -5.32 22.20
CA MET A 1 25.91 -4.62 21.15
C MET A 1 24.92 -4.28 20.04
N THR A 2 24.39 -3.07 20.06
CA THR A 2 23.34 -2.62 19.13
C THR A 2 24.01 -2.17 17.84
N TYR A 3 23.89 -2.99 16.79
CA TYR A 3 24.16 -2.56 15.42
C TYR A 3 22.81 -2.19 14.79
N SER A 4 22.45 -0.92 14.84
CA SER A 4 21.36 -0.37 14.01
C SER A 4 21.97 0.59 13.00
N ARG A 5 21.97 0.20 11.71
CA ARG A 5 22.17 1.03 10.50
C ARG A 5 22.17 0.15 9.23
N PRO A 6 21.63 0.57 8.05
CA PRO A 6 20.97 1.84 7.69
C PRO A 6 19.54 1.68 7.12
N LEU A 7 18.74 2.77 7.14
CA LEU A 7 17.76 3.09 6.09
C LEU A 7 18.39 4.14 5.17
N SER A 8 18.62 3.82 3.88
CA SER A 8 18.75 4.74 2.72
C SER A 8 19.26 3.96 1.50
N PRO A 9 18.50 3.80 0.41
CA PRO A 9 18.48 4.86 -0.62
C PRO A 9 17.14 5.61 -0.68
N ALA A 10 17.25 6.92 -0.35
CA ALA A 10 16.23 7.92 0.00
C ALA A 10 15.00 7.33 0.70
N GLN A 11 14.87 7.42 2.02
CA GLN A 11 14.04 6.57 2.91
C GLN A 11 12.58 6.27 2.52
N LEU A 12 12.24 5.03 2.18
CA LEU A 12 12.64 4.39 0.92
C LEU A 12 11.67 4.95 -0.15
N ILE A 13 12.22 5.52 -1.24
CA ILE A 13 12.01 6.92 -1.70
C ILE A 13 10.57 7.46 -1.80
N ALA A 14 10.13 8.42 -0.95
CA ALA A 14 10.28 8.48 0.51
C ALA A 14 8.93 8.12 1.18
N CYS A 15 8.90 6.93 1.76
CA CYS A 15 7.69 6.11 1.93
C CYS A 15 6.87 5.98 0.63
N LEU A 16 7.64 5.65 -0.43
CA LEU A 16 7.25 5.38 -1.80
C LEU A 16 6.26 6.42 -2.33
N ASP A 17 6.80 7.65 -2.31
CA ASP A 17 6.26 8.93 -1.86
C ASP A 17 4.75 9.07 -1.79
N ASP A 18 4.23 8.81 -0.59
CA ASP A 18 2.87 9.05 -0.10
C ASP A 18 1.85 8.80 -1.18
N LEU A 19 1.87 7.54 -1.67
CA LEU A 19 0.80 7.03 -2.50
C LEU A 19 0.80 7.67 -3.90
N LEU A 20 1.86 8.45 -4.19
CA LEU A 20 2.15 9.29 -5.35
C LEU A 20 0.92 9.99 -5.94
N THR A 21 0.29 10.99 -5.31
CA THR A 21 0.61 11.75 -4.09
C THR A 21 -0.67 12.31 -3.51
N GLY A 22 -0.99 11.97 -2.27
CA GLY A 22 -1.89 12.83 -1.51
C GLY A 22 -2.19 12.35 -0.10
N ARG A 23 -1.53 12.95 0.90
CA ARG A 23 -2.18 13.40 2.13
C ARG A 23 -2.60 14.86 1.90
N GLY A 24 -3.90 15.08 1.67
CA GLY A 24 -4.45 16.41 1.42
C GLY A 24 -4.81 17.13 2.71
N ASP A 25 -4.32 18.35 2.87
CA ASP A 25 -5.16 19.44 3.37
C ASP A 25 -5.66 20.19 2.13
N ASP A 26 -6.97 20.45 2.12
CA ASP A 26 -7.77 21.23 1.17
C ASP A 26 -8.23 20.61 -0.18
N ALA A 27 -9.56 20.40 -0.20
CA ALA A 27 -10.50 20.67 -1.30
C ALA A 27 -10.32 19.95 -2.65
N GLY A 28 -11.10 18.87 -2.81
CA GLY A 28 -11.86 18.53 -4.03
C GLY A 28 -11.18 18.65 -5.39
N ASP A 29 -10.57 17.57 -5.85
CA ASP A 29 -10.75 16.98 -7.19
C ASP A 29 -9.76 15.80 -7.36
N ASP A 30 -10.25 14.63 -7.81
CA ASP A 30 -9.50 13.40 -8.19
C ASP A 30 -8.25 13.05 -7.35
N LEU A 31 -8.44 12.44 -6.17
CA LEU A 31 -7.32 11.97 -5.34
C LEU A 31 -6.51 10.87 -6.05
N PRO A 32 -5.23 11.08 -6.38
CA PRO A 32 -4.38 10.06 -6.96
C PRO A 32 -4.22 8.86 -6.02
N GLY A 33 -3.97 7.67 -6.59
CA GLY A 33 -3.83 6.42 -5.86
C GLY A 33 -2.79 5.50 -6.49
N ALA A 34 -2.30 4.53 -5.72
CA ALA A 34 -1.21 3.65 -6.12
C ALA A 34 -1.69 2.20 -6.34
N GLU A 35 -0.92 1.45 -7.13
CA GLU A 35 -1.00 0.01 -7.24
C GLU A 35 0.39 -0.62 -7.07
N LEU A 36 0.42 -1.82 -6.51
CA LEU A 36 1.60 -2.68 -6.46
C LEU A 36 1.56 -3.63 -7.65
N VAL A 37 2.69 -3.79 -8.32
CA VAL A 37 2.90 -4.84 -9.33
C VAL A 37 4.15 -5.63 -8.96
N VAL A 38 4.06 -6.95 -8.86
CA VAL A 38 5.19 -7.84 -8.55
C VAL A 38 5.47 -8.73 -9.74
N PHE A 39 6.76 -8.87 -10.02
CA PHE A 39 7.32 -9.70 -11.07
C PHE A 39 8.24 -10.75 -10.46
N ASP A 40 8.07 -11.97 -10.93
CA ASP A 40 9.06 -13.03 -10.79
C ASP A 40 9.75 -13.19 -12.15
N GLU A 41 11.06 -13.01 -12.19
CA GLU A 41 11.79 -12.75 -13.44
C GLU A 41 11.07 -11.67 -14.27
N ASP A 42 10.64 -11.96 -15.50
CA ASP A 42 9.91 -11.06 -16.40
C ASP A 42 8.38 -11.28 -16.42
N ARG A 43 7.85 -12.16 -15.56
CA ARG A 43 6.42 -12.46 -15.48
C ARG A 43 5.74 -11.69 -14.37
N GLU A 44 4.65 -10.98 -14.68
CA GLU A 44 3.77 -10.40 -13.66
C GLU A 44 3.08 -11.52 -12.88
N VAL A 45 3.27 -11.55 -11.56
CA VAL A 45 2.70 -12.57 -10.66
C VAL A 45 1.66 -11.98 -9.70
N PHE A 46 1.67 -10.66 -9.51
CA PHE A 46 0.71 -10.00 -8.62
C PHE A 46 0.46 -8.55 -9.04
N ARG A 47 -0.80 -8.12 -8.94
CA ARG A 47 -1.21 -6.71 -9.08
C ARG A 47 -2.40 -6.39 -8.21
N ALA A 48 -2.29 -5.37 -7.39
CA ALA A 48 -3.39 -4.90 -6.55
C ALA A 48 -3.33 -3.39 -6.35
N ALA A 49 -4.48 -2.77 -6.10
CA ALA A 49 -4.53 -1.41 -5.61
C ALA A 49 -3.86 -1.34 -4.23
N LEU A 50 -3.30 -0.19 -3.86
CA LEU A 50 -2.69 0.02 -2.55
C LEU A 50 -3.51 1.03 -1.75
N ALA A 51 -3.95 0.62 -0.57
CA ALA A 51 -4.62 1.52 0.35
C ALA A 51 -3.71 2.70 0.72
N ARG A 52 -4.33 3.79 1.16
CA ARG A 52 -3.69 5.08 1.42
C ARG A 52 -2.70 5.12 2.60
N HIS A 53 -2.30 3.97 3.15
CA HIS A 53 -1.37 3.89 4.28
C HIS A 53 -0.20 2.94 4.00
N VAL A 54 1.00 3.43 4.27
CA VAL A 54 2.26 2.68 4.29
C VAL A 54 2.98 2.99 5.60
N ARG A 55 3.59 1.98 6.22
CA ARG A 55 4.36 2.11 7.46
C ARG A 55 5.71 1.40 7.29
N LEU A 56 6.79 2.00 7.76
CA LEU A 56 8.08 1.33 7.87
C LEU A 56 8.11 0.56 9.20
N ASP A 57 8.73 -0.60 9.23
CA ASP A 57 8.86 -1.35 10.48
C ASP A 57 9.87 -0.67 11.43
N ASP A 58 9.52 -0.62 12.71
CA ASP A 58 10.30 0.08 13.74
C ASP A 58 11.47 -0.77 14.25
N GLU A 59 11.40 -2.10 14.09
CA GLU A 59 12.41 -3.06 14.52
C GLU A 59 13.26 -3.58 13.34
N ASP A 60 12.69 -3.61 12.12
CA ASP A 60 13.37 -4.05 10.89
C ASP A 60 13.35 -3.00 9.75
N PRO A 61 14.46 -2.27 9.51
CA PRO A 61 14.51 -1.21 8.48
C PRO A 61 14.31 -1.71 7.03
N ASP A 62 14.40 -3.01 6.78
CA ASP A 62 14.20 -3.60 5.45
C ASP A 62 12.73 -4.02 5.22
N VAL A 63 11.85 -3.85 6.22
CA VAL A 63 10.43 -4.21 6.12
C VAL A 63 9.55 -2.97 5.92
N ILE A 64 8.68 -3.05 4.91
CA ILE A 64 7.59 -2.10 4.73
C ILE A 64 6.23 -2.79 4.85
N TRP A 65 5.31 -2.15 5.56
CA TRP A 65 3.93 -2.56 5.71
C TRP A 65 3.06 -1.82 4.71
N ILE A 66 2.47 -2.56 3.79
CA ILE A 66 1.54 -2.06 2.76
C ILE A 66 0.20 -2.78 2.85
N ARG A 67 -0.87 -2.19 2.31
CA ARG A 67 -2.20 -2.82 2.28
C ARG A 67 -2.70 -2.96 0.84
N PRO A 68 -2.47 -4.12 0.20
CA PRO A 68 -3.06 -4.44 -1.08
C PRO A 68 -4.58 -4.61 -0.97
N ILE A 69 -5.32 -3.96 -1.86
CA ILE A 69 -6.77 -4.09 -2.02
C ILE A 69 -7.03 -4.77 -3.37
N VAL A 70 -7.52 -6.00 -3.32
CA VAL A 70 -7.78 -6.82 -4.52
C VAL A 70 -9.18 -6.57 -5.05
N THR A 71 -10.20 -6.68 -4.19
CA THR A 71 -11.60 -6.46 -4.55
C THR A 71 -12.46 -6.34 -3.28
N ALA A 72 -13.67 -5.80 -3.40
CA ALA A 72 -14.67 -5.82 -2.34
C ALA A 72 -15.15 -7.26 -2.09
N ALA A 73 -15.45 -7.59 -0.84
CA ALA A 73 -16.02 -8.88 -0.47
C ALA A 73 -17.51 -8.99 -0.87
N GLY A 74 -18.17 -7.86 -1.12
CA GLY A 74 -19.56 -7.80 -1.59
C GLY A 74 -20.14 -6.39 -1.47
N ALA A 75 -21.47 -6.30 -1.47
CA ALA A 75 -22.21 -5.05 -1.21
C ALA A 75 -23.13 -5.21 0.01
N GLY A 76 -23.10 -4.23 0.91
CA GLY A 76 -23.97 -4.12 2.08
C GLY A 76 -24.71 -2.79 2.05
N SER A 77 -26.04 -2.83 2.13
CA SER A 77 -26.89 -1.63 2.03
C SER A 77 -26.60 -0.76 0.78
N GLY A 78 -26.23 -1.41 -0.33
CA GLY A 78 -25.88 -0.73 -1.59
C GLY A 78 -24.49 -0.12 -1.66
N LEU A 79 -23.65 -0.29 -0.63
CA LEU A 79 -22.27 0.20 -0.57
C LEU A 79 -21.28 -0.97 -0.61
N PRO A 80 -20.06 -0.78 -1.15
CA PRO A 80 -19.03 -1.81 -1.13
C PRO A 80 -18.67 -2.19 0.30
N VAL A 81 -18.45 -3.48 0.55
CA VAL A 81 -17.99 -4.01 1.84
C VAL A 81 -16.69 -4.75 1.62
N PHE A 82 -15.69 -4.42 2.44
CA PHE A 82 -14.40 -5.11 2.43
C PHE A 82 -14.27 -5.98 3.67
N ASP A 83 -13.71 -7.18 3.48
CA ASP A 83 -13.37 -8.08 4.58
C ASP A 83 -12.02 -7.67 5.17
N LEU A 84 -12.01 -7.36 6.46
CA LEU A 84 -10.82 -6.99 7.22
C LEU A 84 -9.79 -8.11 7.29
N ALA A 85 -10.20 -9.37 7.20
CA ALA A 85 -9.29 -10.51 7.11
C ALA A 85 -8.55 -10.56 5.76
N ILE A 86 -9.16 -10.01 4.71
CA ILE A 86 -8.59 -9.99 3.35
C ILE A 86 -7.77 -8.73 3.11
N VAL A 87 -8.21 -7.58 3.62
CA VAL A 87 -7.56 -6.26 3.43
C VAL A 87 -6.55 -5.97 4.56
N ARG A 88 -5.80 -6.99 4.97
CA ARG A 88 -4.74 -6.88 5.99
C ARG A 88 -3.50 -6.21 5.42
N ARG A 89 -2.71 -5.60 6.31
CA ARG A 89 -1.35 -5.18 5.97
C ARG A 89 -0.51 -6.41 5.65
N ARG A 90 0.46 -6.24 4.77
CA ARG A 90 1.43 -7.26 4.39
C ARG A 90 2.82 -6.65 4.55
N ALA A 91 3.69 -7.39 5.23
CA ALA A 91 5.11 -7.10 5.29
C ALA A 91 5.73 -7.40 3.91
N LEU A 92 6.53 -6.46 3.44
CA LEU A 92 7.32 -6.59 2.22
C LEU A 92 8.78 -6.36 2.59
N HIS A 93 9.59 -7.40 2.45
CA HIS A 93 11.02 -7.36 2.72
C HIS A 93 11.76 -6.83 1.49
N VAL A 94 12.34 -5.64 1.61
CA VAL A 94 12.94 -4.88 0.52
C VAL A 94 14.45 -4.87 0.69
N ALA A 95 15.16 -5.41 -0.30
CA ALA A 95 16.62 -5.40 -0.32
C ALA A 95 17.17 -4.04 -0.80
N THR A 96 16.59 -3.48 -1.87
CA THR A 96 16.95 -2.15 -2.38
C THR A 96 15.76 -1.48 -3.07
N ALA A 97 15.77 -0.15 -3.16
CA ALA A 97 14.80 0.60 -3.96
C ALA A 97 15.47 1.68 -4.82
N ARG A 98 14.80 2.02 -5.92
CA ARG A 98 15.19 3.09 -6.83
C ARG A 98 14.01 3.73 -7.55
N ARG A 99 14.10 5.02 -7.85
CA ARG A 99 13.14 5.70 -8.71
C ARG A 99 13.29 5.24 -10.16
N VAL A 100 12.18 4.91 -10.82
CA VAL A 100 12.11 4.56 -12.25
C VAL A 100 11.01 5.40 -12.89
N GLY A 101 11.37 6.59 -13.40
CA GLY A 101 10.40 7.54 -13.93
C GLY A 101 9.37 7.98 -12.86
N ARG A 102 8.08 7.74 -13.11
CA ARG A 102 6.96 8.02 -12.18
C ARG A 102 6.66 6.87 -11.20
N ARG A 103 7.48 5.82 -11.17
CA ARG A 103 7.29 4.63 -10.35
C ARG A 103 8.42 4.51 -9.35
N VAL A 104 8.19 3.80 -8.26
CA VAL A 104 9.27 3.33 -7.42
C VAL A 104 9.46 1.84 -7.65
N GLY A 105 10.68 1.48 -8.07
CA GLY A 105 11.09 0.10 -8.26
C GLY A 105 11.74 -0.44 -6.99
N LEU A 106 11.33 -1.64 -6.60
CA LEU A 106 11.79 -2.38 -5.44
C LEU A 106 12.43 -3.68 -5.88
N HIS A 107 13.56 -4.01 -5.28
CA HIS A 107 14.12 -5.35 -5.31
C HIS A 107 13.82 -6.00 -3.95
N LEU A 108 13.10 -7.11 -3.98
CA LEU A 108 12.69 -7.83 -2.77
C LEU A 108 13.80 -8.78 -2.32
N VAL A 109 13.83 -9.08 -1.01
CA VAL A 109 14.77 -10.06 -0.44
C VAL A 109 14.58 -11.45 -1.05
N THR A 110 13.37 -11.76 -1.55
CA THR A 110 13.06 -12.99 -2.28
C THR A 110 13.68 -13.08 -3.68
N GLY A 111 14.30 -12.01 -4.19
CA GLY A 111 14.82 -11.90 -5.56
C GLY A 111 13.80 -11.36 -6.57
N GLN A 112 12.54 -11.24 -6.19
CA GLN A 112 11.49 -10.65 -7.02
C GLN A 112 11.67 -9.14 -7.23
N ARG A 113 11.08 -8.64 -8.31
CA ARG A 113 11.03 -7.20 -8.62
C ARG A 113 9.62 -6.69 -8.41
N ALA A 114 9.46 -5.58 -7.70
CA ALA A 114 8.17 -4.94 -7.55
C ALA A 114 8.20 -3.47 -8.00
N TYR A 115 7.03 -2.97 -8.40
CA TYR A 115 6.82 -1.58 -8.75
C TYR A 115 5.62 -1.03 -7.99
N VAL A 116 5.81 0.11 -7.34
CA VAL A 116 4.73 0.98 -6.87
C VAL A 116 4.51 2.05 -7.94
N GLN A 117 3.28 2.14 -8.48
CA GLN A 117 2.94 3.01 -9.61
C GLN A 117 1.52 3.58 -9.53
N PRO A 118 1.15 4.64 -10.30
CA PRO A 118 -0.21 5.16 -10.29
C PRO A 118 -1.25 4.12 -10.71
N ALA A 119 -2.31 3.97 -9.91
CA ALA A 119 -3.44 3.09 -10.20
C ALA A 119 -4.18 3.54 -11.47
N ARG A 120 -4.70 2.58 -12.24
CA ARG A 120 -5.46 2.85 -13.47
C ARG A 120 -6.64 1.89 -13.63
N GLY A 121 -7.67 2.36 -14.32
CA GLY A 121 -8.84 1.57 -14.70
C GLY A 121 -9.43 0.84 -13.48
N PRO A 122 -9.55 -0.50 -13.50
CA PRO A 122 -10.16 -1.26 -12.41
C PRO A 122 -9.54 -1.03 -11.02
N ARG A 123 -8.24 -0.70 -10.94
CA ARG A 123 -7.57 -0.52 -9.63
C ARG A 123 -7.95 0.81 -8.99
N LEU A 124 -8.24 1.83 -9.80
CA LEU A 124 -8.71 3.10 -9.31
C LEU A 124 -10.16 3.00 -8.79
N ALA A 125 -11.03 2.24 -9.48
CA ALA A 125 -12.39 1.97 -9.02
C ALA A 125 -12.40 1.24 -7.66
N VAL A 126 -11.53 0.25 -7.48
CA VAL A 126 -11.38 -0.45 -6.19
C VAL A 126 -10.92 0.49 -5.07
N LEU A 127 -10.06 1.47 -5.35
CA LEU A 127 -9.67 2.48 -4.35
C LEU A 127 -10.84 3.39 -3.97
N GLN A 128 -11.65 3.81 -4.94
CA GLN A 128 -12.83 4.64 -4.70
C GLN A 128 -13.88 3.90 -3.85
N ASP A 129 -14.10 2.61 -4.13
CA ASP A 129 -14.97 1.76 -3.34
C ASP A 129 -14.46 1.62 -1.90
N PHE A 130 -13.15 1.41 -1.74
CA PHE A 130 -12.52 1.29 -0.43
C PHE A 130 -12.61 2.60 0.37
N ASP A 131 -12.33 3.74 -0.26
CA ASP A 131 -12.45 5.06 0.37
C ASP A 131 -13.91 5.33 0.79
N THR A 132 -14.89 5.00 -0.06
CA THR A 132 -16.33 5.12 0.24
C THR A 132 -16.69 4.27 1.46
N TRP A 133 -16.28 3.01 1.49
CA TRP A 133 -16.53 2.13 2.62
C TRP A 133 -15.92 2.65 3.93
N MET A 134 -14.68 3.18 3.91
CA MET A 134 -14.03 3.78 5.09
C MET A 134 -14.83 4.93 5.72
N THR A 135 -15.59 5.69 4.92
CA THR A 135 -16.49 6.76 5.44
C THR A 135 -17.69 6.23 6.22
N THR A 136 -18.10 4.98 5.95
CA THR A 136 -19.24 4.34 6.64
C THR A 136 -18.88 3.78 8.01
N LEU A 137 -17.59 3.62 8.27
CA LEU A 137 -17.09 3.00 9.49
C LEU A 137 -17.16 3.94 10.68
N THR A 138 -17.35 3.38 11.87
CA THR A 138 -17.18 4.11 13.13
C THR A 138 -15.70 4.41 13.40
N ALA A 139 -15.44 5.35 14.31
CA ALA A 139 -14.07 5.64 14.73
C ALA A 139 -13.36 4.41 15.33
N ALA A 140 -14.09 3.56 16.06
CA ALA A 140 -13.55 2.32 16.61
C ALA A 140 -13.15 1.33 15.52
N GLN A 141 -13.97 1.16 14.48
CA GLN A 141 -13.67 0.29 13.35
C GLN A 141 -12.50 0.82 12.49
N ARG A 142 -12.38 2.15 12.33
CA ARG A 142 -11.21 2.76 11.67
C ARG A 142 -9.94 2.59 12.49
N ALA A 143 -10.02 2.79 13.81
CA ALA A 143 -8.88 2.58 14.70
C ALA A 143 -8.45 1.11 14.73
N GLU A 144 -9.41 0.17 14.69
CA GLU A 144 -9.12 -1.26 14.55
C GLU A 144 -8.34 -1.50 13.26
N ILE A 145 -8.85 -1.02 12.11
CA ILE A 145 -8.18 -1.05 10.80
C ILE A 145 -6.77 -0.48 10.83
N ASP A 146 -6.55 0.65 11.50
CA ASP A 146 -5.28 1.35 11.53
C ASP A 146 -4.27 0.75 12.52
N ALA A 147 -4.75 0.21 13.65
CA ALA A 147 -3.91 -0.42 14.65
C ALA A 147 -3.40 -1.78 14.20
N LEU A 148 -4.33 -2.70 13.90
CA LEU A 148 -4.16 -4.15 13.72
C LEU A 148 -2.78 -4.73 14.13
N ASP A 149 -2.54 -4.79 15.45
CA ASP A 149 -1.50 -5.57 16.17
C ASP A 149 -1.67 -7.11 16.01
N GLN A 150 -2.41 -7.57 14.99
CA GLN A 150 -2.64 -9.00 14.75
C GLN A 150 -1.99 -9.40 13.43
N ASP A 151 -0.71 -9.76 13.55
CA ASP A 151 0.01 -10.60 12.59
C ASP A 151 -0.61 -11.99 12.46
#